data_AF-A0A956CCH1-F1
#
_entry.id   AF-A0A956CCH1-F1
#
_cell.length_a   1.000
_cell.length_b   1.000
_cell.length_c   1.000
_cell.angle_alpha   90.00
_cell.angle_beta   90.00
_cell.angle_gamma   90.00
#
_symmetry.space_group_name_H-M   'P 1'
#
loop_
_entity.id
_entity.type
_entity.pdbx_description
1 polymer ?
#
loop_
_entity_poly.entity_id
_entity_poly.type
_entity_poly.pdbx_seq_one_letter_code
_entity_poly.pdbx_strand_id
1 'polypeptide(L)'
;MNDLAISIGLFGVAGTAALAYLGRAVFAGRLRSARIERGGSSWLLGRDVQEVGYFALQPFAGACVRLGVGANAITGLSLVLGAAAGVAIALGHLGLAGVLAALSFLGDALDGMVARASGTASNAGELLDAVVDRLVEFFLFAGIYYYLAYTRIGSSLTLLALLGSFMVSHTTAEAERLGVDAPRGLMRRAERAVYMTVGVSAVPIAHWLAARAGASVWIGDLPLFISLGLVGIISNVSTVLRVRAVARSESESERDSKKVVATNGLSLRLLGRHQVAAIVATCIDFGTMVALVELLSVPPELATAVGAVVGGLTNFFMGRRWVFSAESGALPRQALRYALVSLASAGWNTLGEYVVVRALGVQYLLGRIAVAVCVSIGWNFPLHRSFVFGEAKEQTT
;
A
#
# COMPACT_ATOMS: atom_id res chain seq x y z
N MET A 1 6.51 -7.77 45.60
CA MET A 1 6.92 -6.50 46.23
C MET A 1 8.01 -5.78 45.42
N ASN A 2 9.01 -6.48 44.89
CA ASN A 2 10.09 -5.86 44.12
C ASN A 2 9.60 -5.11 42.85
N ASP A 3 8.72 -5.72 42.04
CA ASP A 3 8.22 -5.05 40.82
C ASP A 3 7.44 -3.76 41.09
N LEU A 4 6.66 -3.70 42.18
CA LEU A 4 5.94 -2.49 42.56
C LEU A 4 6.90 -1.34 42.88
N ALA A 5 7.94 -1.62 43.68
CA ALA A 5 8.94 -0.63 44.03
C ALA A 5 9.70 -0.14 42.79
N ILE A 6 10.04 -1.05 41.87
CA ILE A 6 10.70 -0.72 40.60
C ILE A 6 9.79 0.18 39.74
N SER A 7 8.51 -0.17 39.58
CA SER A 7 7.55 0.66 38.84
C SER A 7 7.40 2.06 39.43
N ILE A 8 7.25 2.17 40.76
CA ILE A 8 7.16 3.47 41.44
C ILE A 8 8.46 4.26 41.23
N GLY A 9 9.62 3.60 41.34
CA GLY A 9 10.92 4.20 41.08
C GLY A 9 11.04 4.74 39.66
N LEU A 10 10.61 3.96 38.65
CA LEU A 10 10.63 4.38 37.24
C LEU A 10 9.77 5.62 36.99
N PHE A 11 8.51 5.63 37.47
CA PHE A 11 7.65 6.81 37.35
C PHE A 11 8.19 8.00 38.16
N GLY A 12 8.81 7.75 39.31
CA GLY A 12 9.50 8.76 40.11
C GLY A 12 10.65 9.42 39.33
N VAL A 13 11.52 8.63 38.71
CA VAL A 13 12.61 9.13 37.86
C VAL A 13 12.06 9.93 36.69
N ALA A 14 11.05 9.42 35.97
CA ALA A 14 10.42 10.14 34.86
C ALA A 14 9.78 11.46 35.33
N GLY A 15 9.09 11.46 36.48
CA GLY A 15 8.49 12.64 37.07
C GLY A 15 9.53 13.68 37.49
N THR A 16 10.64 13.27 38.11
CA THR A 16 11.73 14.18 38.48
C THR A 16 12.38 14.82 37.26
N ALA A 17 12.60 14.07 36.17
CA ALA A 17 13.11 14.61 34.92
C ALA A 17 12.14 15.65 34.31
N ALA A 18 10.83 15.37 34.33
CA ALA A 18 9.82 16.32 33.87
C ALA A 18 9.79 17.60 34.72
N LEU A 19 9.83 17.48 36.04
CA LEU A 19 9.89 18.62 36.96
C LEU A 19 11.17 19.45 36.79
N ALA A 20 12.32 18.79 36.63
CA ALA A 20 13.59 19.46 36.36
C ALA A 20 13.54 20.25 35.03
N TYR A 21 12.93 19.67 33.99
CA TYR A 21 12.73 20.36 32.73
C TYR A 21 11.76 21.55 32.85
N LEU A 22 10.64 21.40 33.56
CA LEU A 22 9.71 22.49 33.81
C LEU A 22 10.39 23.65 34.57
N GLY A 23 11.20 23.34 35.58
CA GLY A 23 12.02 24.32 36.28
C GLY A 23 12.97 25.05 35.31
N ARG A 24 13.70 24.30 34.48
CA ARG A 24 14.54 24.90 33.44
C ARG A 24 13.74 25.78 32.48
N ALA A 25 12.57 25.34 32.02
CA ALA A 25 11.75 26.10 31.08
C ALA A 25 11.29 27.44 31.67
N VAL A 26 11.02 27.48 32.98
CA VAL A 26 10.66 28.70 33.71
C VAL A 26 11.88 29.62 33.93
N PHE A 27 13.02 29.08 34.35
CA PHE A 27 14.16 29.89 34.78
C PHE A 27 15.19 30.22 33.67
N ALA A 28 15.38 29.32 32.71
CA ALA A 28 16.41 29.40 31.67
C ALA A 28 15.83 29.36 30.23
N GLY A 29 14.50 29.32 30.10
CA GLY A 29 13.81 29.23 28.82
C GLY A 29 13.73 27.80 28.25
N ARG A 30 12.90 27.64 27.22
CA ARG A 30 12.63 26.34 26.57
C ARG A 30 13.79 25.90 25.67
N LEU A 31 14.01 24.59 25.59
CA LEU A 31 14.95 24.01 24.64
C LEU A 31 14.35 24.04 23.22
N ARG A 32 14.70 25.06 22.44
CA ARG A 32 14.37 25.08 21.01
C ARG A 32 15.33 24.17 20.26
N SER A 33 14.84 23.01 19.83
CA SER A 33 15.58 22.16 18.89
C SER A 33 14.90 22.19 17.52
N ALA A 34 15.69 22.43 16.47
CA ALA A 34 15.21 22.47 15.09
C ALA A 34 14.58 21.14 14.60
N ARG A 35 14.73 20.05 15.37
CA ARG A 35 14.08 18.75 15.13
C ARG A 35 12.66 18.70 15.70
N ILE A 36 12.43 19.20 16.92
CA ILE A 36 11.09 19.25 17.53
C ILE A 36 10.19 20.23 16.78
N GLU A 37 10.78 21.32 16.27
CA GLU A 37 10.05 22.29 15.43
C GLU A 37 9.64 21.70 14.07
N ARG A 38 10.50 20.89 13.43
CA ARG A 38 10.21 20.23 12.14
C ARG A 38 9.37 18.95 12.26
N GLY A 39 9.54 18.19 13.34
CA GLY A 39 8.86 16.90 13.55
C GLY A 39 7.37 17.02 13.86
N GLY A 40 6.90 18.20 14.29
CA GLY A 40 5.52 18.43 14.69
C GLY A 40 5.13 17.70 15.97
N SER A 41 4.13 18.22 16.70
CA SER A 41 3.54 17.56 17.87
C SER A 41 2.45 16.58 17.45
N SER A 42 2.35 15.48 18.18
CA SER A 42 1.13 14.66 18.20
C SER A 42 0.25 15.08 19.37
N TRP A 43 -0.99 14.59 19.39
CA TRP A 43 -1.91 14.79 20.50
C TRP A 43 -1.35 14.28 21.84
N LEU A 44 -0.49 13.24 21.85
CA LEU A 44 0.03 12.66 23.10
C LEU A 44 1.54 12.88 23.35
N LEU A 45 2.40 12.70 22.35
CA LEU A 45 3.79 13.19 22.43
C LEU A 45 3.81 14.67 22.00
N GLY A 46 3.33 15.51 22.93
CA GLY A 46 3.41 16.96 22.82
C GLY A 46 4.87 17.42 22.79
N ARG A 47 5.08 18.67 22.33
CA ARG A 47 6.43 19.26 22.27
C ARG A 47 7.11 19.20 23.64
N ASP A 48 6.37 19.48 24.71
CA ASP A 48 6.90 19.49 26.07
C ASP A 48 7.51 18.14 26.47
N VAL A 49 6.86 17.02 26.15
CA VAL A 49 7.35 15.67 26.47
C VAL A 49 8.63 15.34 25.69
N GLN A 50 8.69 15.74 24.42
CA GLN A 50 9.90 15.55 23.60
C GLN A 50 11.07 16.37 24.12
N GLU A 51 10.80 17.60 24.56
CA GLU A 51 11.82 18.48 25.14
C GLU A 51 12.36 17.93 26.47
N VAL A 52 11.50 17.34 27.33
CA VAL A 52 11.94 16.63 28.55
C VAL A 52 12.89 15.50 28.21
N GLY A 53 12.54 14.64 27.25
CA GLY A 53 13.38 13.52 26.83
C GLY A 53 14.73 13.99 26.28
N TYR A 54 14.72 15.02 25.43
CA TYR A 54 15.94 15.59 24.87
C TYR A 54 16.84 16.21 25.95
N PHE A 55 16.24 16.94 26.89
CA PHE A 55 16.95 17.51 28.04
C PHE A 55 17.62 16.41 28.88
N ALA A 56 16.87 15.35 29.20
CA ALA A 56 17.37 14.24 29.99
C ALA A 56 18.53 13.51 29.28
N LEU A 57 18.45 13.33 27.96
CA LEU A 57 19.45 12.59 27.18
C LEU A 57 20.67 13.40 26.76
N GLN A 58 20.57 14.72 26.67
CA GLN A 58 21.68 15.59 26.22
C GLN A 58 23.01 15.39 26.98
N PRO A 59 23.06 15.29 28.32
CA PRO A 59 24.32 15.02 29.02
C PRO A 59 24.91 13.64 28.68
N PHE A 60 24.06 12.63 28.51
CA PHE A 60 24.49 11.27 28.13
C PHE A 60 25.02 11.22 26.70
N ALA A 61 24.37 11.92 25.76
CA ALA A 61 24.86 12.03 24.39
C ALA A 61 26.27 12.65 24.37
N GLY A 62 26.48 13.74 25.11
CA GLY A 62 27.80 14.37 25.23
C GLY A 62 28.86 13.44 25.86
N ALA A 63 28.48 12.66 26.87
CA ALA A 63 29.36 11.67 27.48
C ALA A 63 29.75 10.56 26.50
N CYS A 64 28.78 9.98 25.77
CA CYS A 64 29.02 8.95 24.76
C CYS A 64 29.98 9.43 23.67
N VAL A 65 29.81 10.64 23.17
CA VAL A 65 30.70 11.25 22.16
C VAL A 65 32.13 11.39 22.71
N ARG A 66 32.28 11.88 23.95
CA ARG A 66 33.61 12.01 24.59
C ARG A 66 34.30 10.68 24.84
N LEU A 67 33.52 9.63 25.12
CA LEU A 67 34.01 8.27 25.37
C LEU A 67 34.24 7.48 24.07
N GLY A 68 33.91 8.04 22.89
CA GLY A 68 34.04 7.35 21.61
C GLY A 68 33.06 6.18 21.42
N VAL A 69 31.94 6.18 22.13
CA VAL A 69 30.90 5.15 21.99
C VAL A 69 30.15 5.37 20.67
N GLY A 70 30.23 4.41 19.76
CA GLY A 70 29.57 4.49 18.45
C GLY A 70 28.05 4.34 18.53
N ALA A 71 27.32 5.03 17.64
CA ALA A 71 25.85 4.96 17.57
C ALA A 71 25.33 3.53 17.40
N ASN A 72 25.92 2.74 16.50
CA ASN A 72 25.51 1.35 16.26
C ASN A 72 25.66 0.45 17.51
N ALA A 73 26.60 0.76 18.40
CA ALA A 73 26.75 0.02 19.66
C ALA A 73 25.60 0.33 20.62
N ILE A 74 25.15 1.58 20.64
CA ILE A 74 23.97 2.02 21.41
C ILE A 74 22.71 1.35 20.83
N THR A 75 22.53 1.36 19.51
CA THR A 75 21.42 0.66 18.83
C THR A 75 21.42 -0.84 19.17
N GLY A 76 22.58 -1.49 19.15
CA GLY A 76 22.72 -2.90 19.55
C GLY A 76 22.37 -3.16 21.01
N LEU A 77 22.77 -2.28 21.93
CA LEU A 77 22.39 -2.35 23.33
C LEU A 77 20.87 -2.19 23.51
N SER A 78 20.26 -1.25 22.78
CA SER A 78 18.80 -1.03 22.77
C SER A 78 18.04 -2.28 22.34
N LEU A 79 18.56 -3.04 21.35
CA LEU A 79 18.00 -4.32 20.94
C LEU A 79 18.02 -5.36 22.07
N VAL A 80 19.18 -5.52 22.72
CA VAL A 80 19.36 -6.47 23.83
C VAL A 80 18.43 -6.12 25.00
N LEU A 81 18.35 -4.83 25.36
CA LEU A 81 17.45 -4.36 26.40
C LEU A 81 15.98 -4.57 26.05
N GLY A 82 15.58 -4.32 24.80
CA GLY A 82 14.22 -4.56 24.32
C GLY A 82 13.84 -6.04 24.31
N ALA A 83 14.75 -6.92 23.89
CA ALA A 83 14.56 -8.36 23.97
C ALA A 83 14.45 -8.86 25.42
N ALA A 84 15.33 -8.37 26.30
CA ALA A 84 15.28 -8.68 27.73
C ALA A 84 14.00 -8.16 28.38
N ALA A 85 13.50 -6.99 27.97
CA ALA A 85 12.20 -6.47 28.40
C ALA A 85 11.07 -7.42 27.97
N GLY A 86 11.05 -7.87 26.72
CA GLY A 86 10.08 -8.85 26.23
C GLY A 86 10.06 -10.15 27.05
N VAL A 87 11.24 -10.70 27.37
CA VAL A 87 11.37 -11.88 28.24
C VAL A 87 10.86 -11.59 29.66
N ALA A 88 11.24 -10.46 30.24
CA ALA A 88 10.78 -10.06 31.57
C ALA A 88 9.24 -9.91 31.62
N ILE A 89 8.61 -9.38 30.55
CA ILE A 89 7.16 -9.33 30.44
C ILE A 89 6.57 -10.73 30.43
N ALA A 90 7.07 -11.63 29.59
CA ALA A 90 6.57 -13.00 29.49
C ALA A 90 6.62 -13.75 30.82
N LEU A 91 7.65 -13.47 31.64
CA LEU A 91 7.82 -14.05 32.98
C LEU A 91 7.03 -13.33 34.08
N GLY A 92 6.32 -12.25 33.76
CA GLY A 92 5.53 -11.47 34.72
C GLY A 92 6.32 -10.48 35.57
N HIS A 93 7.60 -10.25 35.28
CA HIS A 93 8.45 -9.25 35.94
C HIS A 93 8.25 -7.84 35.33
N LEU A 94 7.04 -7.30 35.47
CA LEU A 94 6.59 -6.13 34.72
C LEU A 94 7.25 -4.82 35.15
N GLY A 95 7.70 -4.69 36.41
CA GLY A 95 8.42 -3.51 36.87
C GLY A 95 9.82 -3.45 36.23
N LEU A 96 10.55 -4.57 36.30
CA LEU A 96 11.83 -4.71 35.61
C LEU A 96 11.69 -4.53 34.09
N ALA A 97 10.68 -5.15 33.49
CA ALA A 97 10.38 -4.98 32.07
C ALA A 97 10.16 -3.52 31.68
N GLY A 98 9.42 -2.76 32.51
CA GLY A 98 9.21 -1.34 32.32
C GLY A 98 10.51 -0.54 32.26
N VAL A 99 11.45 -0.82 33.17
CA VAL A 99 12.77 -0.17 33.18
C VAL A 99 13.58 -0.55 31.95
N LEU A 100 13.64 -1.83 31.60
CA LEU A 100 14.38 -2.31 30.42
C LEU A 100 13.81 -1.73 29.12
N ALA A 101 12.48 -1.68 28.98
CA ALA A 101 11.80 -1.07 27.84
C ALA A 101 12.05 0.44 27.76
N ALA A 102 12.01 1.15 28.90
CA ALA A 102 12.32 2.57 28.96
C ALA A 102 13.77 2.86 28.56
N LEU A 103 14.73 2.07 29.05
CA LEU A 103 16.15 2.21 28.69
C LEU A 103 16.40 1.89 27.21
N SER A 104 15.73 0.87 26.66
CA SER A 104 15.79 0.54 25.23
C SER A 104 15.24 1.71 24.38
N PHE A 105 14.08 2.26 24.73
CA PHE A 105 13.48 3.41 24.06
C PHE A 105 14.33 4.69 24.15
N LEU A 106 14.95 4.94 25.32
CA LEU A 106 15.87 6.06 25.50
C LEU A 106 17.18 5.87 24.72
N GLY A 107 17.66 4.63 24.59
CA GLY A 107 18.84 4.27 23.82
C GLY A 107 18.66 4.55 22.32
N ASP A 108 17.49 4.26 21.76
CA ASP A 108 17.09 4.63 20.38
C ASP A 108 17.13 6.15 20.17
N ALA A 109 16.58 6.94 21.10
CA ALA A 109 16.70 8.39 20.99
C ALA A 109 18.16 8.88 21.12
N LEU A 110 18.97 8.21 21.95
CA LEU A 110 20.36 8.54 22.23
C LEU A 110 21.29 8.24 21.05
N ASP A 111 21.12 7.10 20.36
CA ASP A 111 21.99 6.71 19.24
C ASP A 111 21.94 7.74 18.10
N GLY A 112 20.76 8.29 17.81
CA GLY A 112 20.58 9.31 16.80
C GLY A 112 21.19 10.64 17.23
N MET A 113 21.16 10.96 18.53
CA MET A 113 21.85 12.13 19.07
C MET A 113 23.36 12.00 18.91
N VAL A 114 23.91 10.83 19.23
CA VAL A 114 25.35 10.53 19.12
C VAL A 114 25.81 10.50 17.67
N ALA A 115 25.05 9.88 16.75
CA ALA A 115 25.38 9.83 15.32
C ALA A 115 25.47 11.24 14.71
N ARG A 116 24.55 12.13 15.08
CA ARG A 116 24.56 13.53 14.61
C ARG A 116 25.68 14.34 15.23
N ALA A 117 25.89 14.22 16.54
CA ALA A 117 26.94 14.95 17.25
C ALA A 117 28.35 14.51 16.83
N SER A 118 28.53 13.25 16.43
CA SER A 118 29.81 12.69 15.97
C SER A 118 30.03 12.82 14.47
N GLY A 119 29.04 13.31 13.70
CA GLY A 119 29.14 13.40 12.24
C GLY A 119 29.13 12.05 11.50
N THR A 120 28.66 10.98 12.14
CA THR A 120 28.67 9.60 11.60
C THR A 120 27.30 9.13 11.10
N ALA A 121 26.36 10.06 10.89
CA ALA A 121 25.03 9.73 10.36
C ALA A 121 25.14 9.18 8.92
N SER A 122 24.46 8.06 8.64
CA SER A 122 24.52 7.38 7.34
C SER A 122 23.21 6.64 7.04
N ASN A 123 22.94 6.41 5.74
CA ASN A 123 21.76 5.65 5.29
C ASN A 123 21.76 4.20 5.81
N ALA A 124 22.94 3.59 5.93
CA ALA A 124 23.08 2.24 6.51
C ALA A 124 22.71 2.23 8.00
N GLY A 125 23.10 3.27 8.74
CA GLY A 125 22.72 3.45 10.14
C GLY A 125 21.21 3.67 10.31
N GLU A 126 20.59 4.45 9.42
CA GLU A 126 19.13 4.68 9.42
C GLU A 126 18.34 3.40 9.10
N LEU A 127 18.85 2.54 8.20
CA LEU A 127 18.27 1.22 7.96
C LEU A 127 18.39 0.31 9.19
N LEU A 128 19.57 0.28 9.83
CA LEU A 128 19.81 -0.50 11.06
C LEU A 128 18.87 -0.04 12.18
N ASP A 129 18.82 1.27 12.41
CA ASP A 129 17.71 2.09 12.90
C ASP A 129 16.35 1.39 12.82
N ALA A 130 15.77 1.53 11.63
CA ALA A 130 14.44 1.05 11.33
C ALA A 130 14.21 -0.42 11.69
N VAL A 131 15.19 -1.30 11.38
CA VAL A 131 15.11 -2.75 11.60
C VAL A 131 15.17 -3.12 13.08
N VAL A 132 16.17 -2.63 13.82
CA VAL A 132 16.33 -2.94 15.26
C VAL A 132 15.09 -2.52 16.03
N ASP A 133 14.61 -1.35 15.69
CA ASP A 133 13.50 -0.70 16.32
C ASP A 133 12.18 -1.51 15.99
N ARG A 134 12.13 -2.33 14.92
CA ARG A 134 11.01 -3.27 14.64
C ARG A 134 11.15 -4.54 15.48
N LEU A 135 12.37 -5.04 15.64
CA LEU A 135 12.66 -6.22 16.46
C LEU A 135 12.34 -5.95 17.93
N VAL A 136 12.69 -4.77 18.44
CA VAL A 136 12.34 -4.34 19.81
C VAL A 136 10.82 -4.32 20.01
N GLU A 137 10.06 -3.68 19.11
CA GLU A 137 8.59 -3.70 19.20
C GLU A 137 8.06 -5.15 19.18
N PHE A 138 8.57 -6.01 18.29
CA PHE A 138 8.18 -7.42 18.23
C PHE A 138 8.42 -8.14 19.56
N PHE A 139 9.60 -8.01 20.17
CA PHE A 139 9.91 -8.67 21.44
C PHE A 139 8.99 -8.21 22.58
N LEU A 140 8.67 -6.92 22.65
CA LEU A 140 7.72 -6.38 23.62
C LEU A 140 6.33 -6.98 23.43
N PHE A 141 5.80 -6.98 22.20
CA PHE A 141 4.49 -7.58 21.90
C PHE A 141 4.47 -9.09 22.14
N ALA A 142 5.53 -9.82 21.78
CA ALA A 142 5.65 -11.25 22.04
C ALA A 142 5.62 -11.55 23.55
N GLY A 143 6.35 -10.75 24.35
CA GLY A 143 6.32 -10.83 25.80
C GLY A 143 4.92 -10.64 26.37
N ILE A 144 4.21 -9.62 25.89
CA ILE A 144 2.84 -9.31 26.31
C ILE A 144 1.86 -10.40 25.89
N TYR A 145 2.03 -10.98 24.70
CA TYR A 145 1.21 -12.09 24.22
C TYR A 145 1.30 -13.28 25.17
N TYR A 146 2.52 -13.67 25.59
CA TYR A 146 2.71 -14.76 26.54
C TYR A 146 2.21 -14.40 27.94
N TYR A 147 2.43 -13.18 28.40
CA TYR A 147 1.93 -12.71 29.69
C TYR A 147 0.39 -12.76 29.77
N LEU A 148 -0.30 -12.31 28.72
CA LEU A 148 -1.77 -12.31 28.63
C LEU A 148 -2.35 -13.62 28.05
N ALA A 149 -1.55 -14.69 27.94
CA ALA A 149 -2.00 -15.98 27.41
C ALA A 149 -3.13 -16.62 28.25
N TYR A 150 -3.28 -16.20 29.50
CA TYR A 150 -4.37 -16.63 30.38
C TYR A 150 -5.77 -16.16 29.88
N THR A 151 -5.84 -15.13 29.03
CA THR A 151 -7.08 -14.69 28.37
C THR A 151 -6.95 -14.68 26.85
N ARG A 152 -7.90 -15.33 26.16
CA ARG A 152 -7.97 -15.28 24.68
C ARG A 152 -8.10 -13.85 24.16
N ILE A 153 -8.80 -12.98 24.90
CA ILE A 153 -9.00 -11.58 24.55
C ILE A 153 -7.68 -10.82 24.59
N GLY A 154 -6.89 -10.95 25.67
CA GLY A 154 -5.60 -10.24 25.80
C GLY A 154 -4.60 -10.65 24.73
N SER A 155 -4.49 -11.96 24.47
CA SER A 155 -3.66 -12.49 23.38
C SER A 155 -4.10 -11.97 22.01
N SER A 156 -5.40 -12.01 21.71
CA SER A 156 -5.95 -11.55 20.42
C SER A 156 -5.76 -10.04 20.22
N LEU A 157 -5.95 -9.25 21.28
CA LEU A 157 -5.74 -7.81 21.26
C LEU A 157 -4.26 -7.45 21.02
N THR A 158 -3.35 -8.23 21.59
CA THR A 158 -1.90 -8.10 21.36
C THR A 158 -1.54 -8.37 19.91
N LEU A 159 -2.10 -9.42 19.29
CA LEU A 159 -1.89 -9.69 17.87
C LEU A 159 -2.45 -8.58 16.97
N LEU A 160 -3.61 -8.03 17.31
CA LEU A 160 -4.20 -6.89 16.58
C LEU A 160 -3.32 -5.63 16.69
N ALA A 161 -2.76 -5.38 17.86
CA ALA A 161 -1.81 -4.29 18.13
C ALA A 161 -0.50 -4.47 17.37
N LEU A 162 0.06 -5.68 17.37
CA LEU A 162 1.25 -6.05 16.61
C LEU A 162 1.04 -5.84 15.11
N LEU A 163 -0.05 -6.39 14.55
CA LEU A 163 -0.40 -6.21 13.14
C LEU A 163 -0.49 -4.73 12.77
N GLY A 164 -1.25 -3.95 13.55
CA GLY A 164 -1.39 -2.52 13.32
C GLY A 164 -0.04 -1.80 13.36
N SER A 165 0.82 -2.13 14.33
CA SER A 165 2.14 -1.52 14.48
C SER A 165 3.02 -1.75 13.25
N PHE A 166 3.05 -2.98 12.73
CA PHE A 166 3.79 -3.33 11.51
C PHE A 166 3.21 -2.65 10.27
N MET A 167 1.88 -2.63 10.13
CA MET A 167 1.22 -2.04 8.97
C MET A 167 1.41 -0.53 8.88
N VAL A 168 1.46 0.20 10.00
CA VAL A 168 1.77 1.64 9.99
C VAL A 168 3.17 1.89 9.42
N SER A 169 4.18 1.15 9.87
CA SER A 169 5.55 1.32 9.36
C SER A 169 5.69 0.89 7.92
N HIS A 170 5.09 -0.24 7.53
CA HIS A 170 5.13 -0.72 6.16
C HIS A 170 4.45 0.24 5.17
N THR A 171 3.23 0.70 5.49
CA THR A 171 2.50 1.65 4.61
C THR A 171 3.17 3.02 4.55
N THR A 172 3.92 3.42 5.57
CA THR A 172 4.73 4.65 5.53
C THR A 172 5.92 4.49 4.58
N ALA A 173 6.68 3.40 4.72
CA ALA A 173 7.79 3.11 3.82
C ALA A 173 7.32 2.95 2.36
N GLU A 174 6.18 2.32 2.13
CA GLU A 174 5.65 2.17 0.77
C GLU A 174 5.17 3.50 0.17
N ALA A 175 4.54 4.36 0.98
CA ALA A 175 4.16 5.71 0.54
C ALA A 175 5.41 6.54 0.17
N GLU A 176 6.46 6.49 0.98
CA GLU A 176 7.74 7.17 0.69
C GLU A 176 8.39 6.62 -0.59
N ARG A 177 8.35 5.30 -0.82
CA ARG A 177 8.83 4.67 -2.06
C ARG A 177 8.05 5.13 -3.30
N LEU A 178 6.74 5.37 -3.15
CA LEU A 178 5.88 5.90 -4.21
C LEU A 178 5.98 7.42 -4.36
N GLY A 179 6.78 8.10 -3.54
CA GLY A 179 6.90 9.56 -3.56
C GLY A 179 5.66 10.30 -3.04
N VAL A 180 4.80 9.62 -2.29
CA VAL A 180 3.59 10.17 -1.69
C VAL A 180 3.88 10.57 -0.25
N ASP A 181 3.63 11.84 0.08
CA ASP A 181 3.66 12.29 1.47
C ASP A 181 2.55 11.61 2.27
N ALA A 182 2.90 10.55 2.99
CA ALA A 182 1.95 9.87 3.84
C ALA A 182 1.41 10.85 4.90
N PRO A 183 0.08 10.91 5.12
CA PRO A 183 -0.47 11.77 6.15
C PRO A 183 0.20 11.43 7.49
N ARG A 184 0.50 12.48 8.28
CA ARG A 184 0.99 12.34 9.65
C ARG A 184 -0.07 11.57 10.44
N GLY A 185 0.07 10.25 10.49
CA GLY A 185 -0.96 9.34 11.01
C GLY A 185 -1.33 9.65 12.45
N LEU A 186 -2.45 9.09 12.90
CA LEU A 186 -3.00 9.34 14.24
C LEU A 186 -2.07 8.87 15.37
N MET A 187 -1.13 7.95 15.07
CA MET A 187 -0.13 7.50 16.03
C MET A 187 1.22 7.27 15.38
N ARG A 188 2.27 7.81 16.02
CA ARG A 188 3.67 7.64 15.61
C ARG A 188 4.32 6.45 16.32
N ARG A 189 5.48 6.03 15.80
CA ARG A 189 6.29 4.96 16.39
C ARG A 189 6.68 5.23 17.83
N ALA A 190 7.28 6.39 18.10
CA ALA A 190 7.68 6.78 19.44
C ALA A 190 6.50 6.81 20.44
N GLU A 191 5.30 7.15 19.97
CA GLU A 191 4.10 7.14 20.81
C GLU A 191 3.70 5.72 21.21
N ARG A 192 3.75 4.77 20.28
CA ARG A 192 3.52 3.36 20.60
C ARG A 192 4.49 2.85 21.65
N ALA A 193 5.79 3.12 21.47
CA ALA A 193 6.80 2.73 22.45
C ALA A 193 6.50 3.29 23.85
N VAL A 194 6.05 4.55 23.95
CA VAL A 194 5.61 5.16 25.22
C VAL A 194 4.37 4.47 25.79
N TYR A 195 3.30 4.26 25.01
CA TYR A 195 2.09 3.60 25.50
C TYR A 195 2.37 2.19 26.02
N MET A 196 3.20 1.44 25.30
CA MET A 196 3.56 0.08 25.68
C MET A 196 4.41 0.08 26.95
N THR A 197 5.41 0.95 27.03
CA THR A 197 6.29 1.07 28.22
C THR A 197 5.50 1.51 29.44
N VAL A 198 4.66 2.54 29.33
CA VAL A 198 3.81 3.03 30.42
C VAL A 198 2.78 1.98 30.82
N GLY A 199 2.14 1.34 29.85
CA GLY A 199 1.15 0.28 30.08
C GLY A 199 1.73 -0.86 30.91
N VAL A 200 2.86 -1.42 30.50
CA VAL A 200 3.58 -2.48 31.22
C VAL A 200 4.00 -2.00 32.62
N SER A 201 4.63 -0.83 32.72
CA SER A 201 5.17 -0.30 33.98
C SER A 201 4.08 0.03 35.00
N ALA A 202 2.86 0.35 34.55
CA ALA A 202 1.74 0.70 35.41
C ALA A 202 1.04 -0.53 36.01
N VAL A 203 1.17 -1.72 35.41
CA VAL A 203 0.49 -2.94 35.89
C VAL A 203 0.82 -3.29 37.35
N PRO A 204 2.09 -3.28 37.82
CA PRO A 204 2.38 -3.55 39.23
C PRO A 204 1.67 -2.61 40.21
N ILE A 205 1.57 -1.33 39.85
CA ILE A 205 0.87 -0.30 40.66
C ILE A 205 -0.63 -0.56 40.63
N ALA A 206 -1.19 -0.84 39.47
CA ALA A 206 -2.62 -1.14 39.30
C ALA A 206 -3.02 -2.43 40.04
N HIS A 207 -2.20 -3.49 40.00
CA HIS A 207 -2.41 -4.70 40.80
C HIS A 207 -2.41 -4.41 42.30
N TRP A 208 -1.48 -3.57 42.77
CA TRP A 208 -1.43 -3.19 44.19
C TRP A 208 -2.69 -2.42 44.62
N LEU A 209 -3.14 -1.46 43.80
CA LEU A 209 -4.37 -0.70 44.04
C LEU A 209 -5.60 -1.61 44.03
N ALA A 210 -5.72 -2.49 43.03
CA ALA A 210 -6.82 -3.43 42.89
C ALA A 210 -6.92 -4.38 44.09
N ALA A 211 -5.79 -4.93 44.55
CA ALA A 211 -5.73 -5.78 45.73
C ALA A 211 -6.19 -5.03 47.00
N ARG A 212 -5.78 -3.76 47.16
CA ARG A 212 -6.16 -2.93 48.31
C ARG A 212 -7.63 -2.54 48.31
N ALA A 213 -8.24 -2.45 47.13
CA ALA A 213 -9.67 -2.23 46.95
C ALA A 213 -10.52 -3.51 47.05
N GLY A 214 -9.90 -4.69 47.23
CA GLY A 214 -10.60 -5.98 47.19
C GLY A 214 -11.18 -6.31 45.80
N ALA A 215 -10.65 -5.68 44.76
CA ALA A 215 -11.11 -5.83 43.39
C ALA A 215 -10.51 -7.10 42.73
N SER A 216 -11.15 -7.56 41.67
CA SER A 216 -10.69 -8.74 40.92
C SER A 216 -9.32 -8.52 40.26
N VAL A 217 -8.51 -9.58 40.21
CA VAL A 217 -7.10 -9.55 39.73
C VAL A 217 -6.95 -8.92 38.34
N TRP A 218 -7.86 -9.21 37.40
CA TRP A 218 -7.80 -8.69 36.02
C TRP A 218 -7.84 -7.15 35.92
N ILE A 219 -8.33 -6.46 36.96
CA ILE A 219 -8.36 -4.99 37.01
C ILE A 219 -6.93 -4.43 37.06
N GLY A 220 -5.97 -5.17 37.63
CA GLY A 220 -4.58 -4.72 37.66
C GLY A 220 -3.91 -4.77 36.28
N ASP A 221 -4.38 -5.59 35.36
CA ASP A 221 -3.89 -5.64 33.97
C ASP A 221 -4.53 -4.58 33.06
N LEU A 222 -5.51 -3.81 33.55
CA LEU A 222 -6.19 -2.76 32.77
C LEU A 222 -5.26 -1.78 32.06
N PRO A 223 -4.16 -1.26 32.68
CA PRO A 223 -3.25 -0.36 31.98
C PRO A 223 -2.70 -0.97 30.70
N LEU A 224 -2.39 -2.28 30.72
CA LEU A 224 -1.89 -2.99 29.55
C LEU A 224 -2.99 -3.20 28.50
N PHE A 225 -4.20 -3.58 28.91
CA PHE A 225 -5.35 -3.68 28.00
C PHE A 225 -5.68 -2.34 27.33
N ILE A 226 -5.61 -1.23 28.08
CA ILE A 226 -5.83 0.12 27.54
C ILE A 226 -4.75 0.46 26.52
N SER A 227 -3.47 0.25 26.85
CA SER A 227 -2.37 0.49 25.91
C SER A 227 -2.50 -0.35 24.64
N LEU A 228 -2.80 -1.64 24.75
CA LEU A 228 -3.00 -2.53 23.61
C LEU A 228 -4.23 -2.12 22.78
N GLY A 229 -5.33 -1.74 23.43
CA GLY A 229 -6.54 -1.27 22.77
C GLY A 229 -6.30 0.01 21.97
N LEU A 230 -5.64 0.99 22.58
CA LEU A 230 -5.24 2.23 21.91
C LEU A 230 -4.30 1.94 20.75
N VAL A 231 -3.26 1.14 20.97
CA VAL A 231 -2.28 0.84 19.93
C VAL A 231 -2.91 0.04 18.78
N GLY A 232 -3.72 -0.96 19.09
CA GLY A 232 -4.44 -1.77 18.11
C GLY A 232 -5.42 -0.96 17.29
N ILE A 233 -6.33 -0.22 17.93
CA ILE A 233 -7.35 0.55 17.20
C ILE A 233 -6.69 1.67 16.40
N ILE A 234 -5.86 2.49 17.03
CA ILE A 234 -5.32 3.70 16.39
C ILE A 234 -4.32 3.33 15.28
N SER A 235 -3.50 2.28 15.44
CA SER A 235 -2.58 1.85 14.37
C SER A 235 -3.31 1.30 13.16
N ASN A 236 -4.34 0.47 13.36
CA ASN A 236 -5.11 -0.10 12.25
C ASN A 236 -5.92 0.99 11.53
N VAL A 237 -6.55 1.92 12.26
CA VAL A 237 -7.20 3.09 11.65
C VAL A 237 -6.18 3.95 10.88
N SER A 238 -5.01 4.22 11.47
CA SER A 238 -3.94 4.98 10.81
C SER A 238 -3.48 4.31 9.51
N THR A 239 -3.41 2.98 9.48
CA THR A 239 -3.07 2.20 8.29
C THR A 239 -4.10 2.42 7.18
N VAL A 240 -5.39 2.28 7.49
CA VAL A 240 -6.47 2.51 6.51
C VAL A 240 -6.45 3.93 5.95
N LEU A 241 -6.21 4.93 6.82
CA LEU A 241 -6.11 6.33 6.39
C LEU A 241 -4.91 6.56 5.46
N ARG A 242 -3.75 5.95 5.75
CA ARG A 242 -2.55 6.03 4.89
C ARG A 242 -2.78 5.37 3.54
N VAL A 243 -3.34 4.16 3.52
CA VAL A 243 -3.65 3.45 2.26
C VAL A 243 -4.62 4.26 1.41
N ARG A 244 -5.66 4.86 2.02
CA ARG A 244 -6.60 5.73 1.30
C ARG A 244 -5.94 6.98 0.76
N ALA A 245 -4.98 7.56 1.47
CA ALA A 245 -4.25 8.73 1.00
C ALA A 245 -3.37 8.39 -0.21
N VAL A 246 -2.63 7.27 -0.15
CA VAL A 246 -1.82 6.77 -1.27
C VAL A 246 -2.69 6.40 -2.48
N ALA A 247 -3.83 5.73 -2.27
CA ALA A 247 -4.74 5.41 -3.36
C ALA A 247 -5.34 6.66 -4.02
N ARG A 248 -5.57 7.74 -3.26
CA ARG A 248 -6.06 9.01 -3.81
C ARG A 248 -4.99 9.70 -4.66
N SER A 249 -3.75 9.80 -4.17
CA SER A 249 -2.66 10.44 -4.92
C SER A 249 -2.37 9.71 -6.23
N GLU A 250 -2.39 8.38 -6.23
CA GLU A 250 -2.28 7.57 -7.45
C GLU A 250 -3.45 7.84 -8.41
N SER A 251 -4.68 7.91 -7.90
CA SER A 251 -5.86 8.18 -8.74
C SER A 251 -5.85 9.60 -9.36
N GLU A 252 -5.25 10.58 -8.67
CA GLU A 252 -5.07 11.94 -9.16
C GLU A 252 -3.98 11.98 -10.23
N SER A 253 -2.84 11.33 -10.00
CA SER A 253 -1.74 11.16 -10.96
C SER A 253 -2.22 10.44 -12.25
N GLU A 254 -3.02 9.38 -12.12
CA GLU A 254 -3.63 8.69 -13.24
C GLU A 254 -4.63 9.59 -14.01
N ARG A 255 -5.43 10.41 -13.32
CA ARG A 255 -6.39 11.31 -13.98
C ARG A 255 -5.68 12.40 -14.77
N ASP A 256 -4.59 12.95 -14.25
CA ASP A 256 -3.81 13.97 -14.94
C ASP A 256 -3.05 13.37 -16.13
N SER A 257 -2.50 12.17 -15.98
CA SER A 257 -1.94 11.41 -17.11
C SER A 257 -3.00 11.10 -18.17
N LYS A 258 -4.21 10.67 -17.77
CA LYS A 258 -5.35 10.44 -18.68
C LYS A 258 -5.85 11.74 -19.33
N LYS A 259 -5.78 12.91 -18.69
CA LYS A 259 -6.09 14.22 -19.32
C LYS A 259 -5.05 14.60 -20.37
N VAL A 260 -3.77 14.37 -20.12
CA VAL A 260 -2.70 14.59 -21.11
C VAL A 260 -2.85 13.65 -22.30
N VAL A 261 -3.25 12.39 -22.06
CA VAL A 261 -3.57 11.41 -23.11
C VAL A 261 -4.91 11.68 -23.81
N ALA A 262 -5.88 12.33 -23.16
CA ALA A 262 -7.14 12.74 -23.80
C ALA A 262 -6.94 13.83 -24.87
N THR A 263 -5.85 14.60 -24.80
CA THR A 263 -5.37 15.48 -25.87
C THR A 263 -4.93 14.66 -27.11
N ASN A 264 -4.59 13.37 -26.94
CA ASN A 264 -4.37 12.36 -28.00
C ASN A 264 -5.63 11.52 -28.31
N GLY A 265 -6.80 11.86 -27.73
CA GLY A 265 -8.04 11.08 -27.73
C GLY A 265 -8.80 10.95 -29.06
N LEU A 266 -8.25 11.45 -30.17
CA LEU A 266 -8.80 11.21 -31.51
C LEU A 266 -8.77 9.70 -31.86
N SER A 267 -7.75 8.97 -31.38
CA SER A 267 -7.50 7.55 -31.63
C SER A 267 -8.56 6.61 -31.00
N LEU A 268 -8.96 6.85 -29.74
CA LEU A 268 -9.93 6.01 -29.01
C LEU A 268 -11.36 6.16 -29.54
N ARG A 269 -11.74 7.37 -29.98
CA ARG A 269 -13.04 7.60 -30.63
C ARG A 269 -13.14 6.89 -31.99
N LEU A 270 -12.04 6.83 -32.74
CA LEU A 270 -11.97 6.08 -34.01
C LEU A 270 -12.09 4.56 -33.78
N LEU A 271 -11.41 4.03 -32.76
CA LEU A 271 -11.49 2.61 -32.39
C LEU A 271 -12.89 2.21 -31.92
N GLY A 272 -13.55 3.06 -31.12
CA GLY A 272 -14.94 2.86 -30.69
C GLY A 272 -15.92 2.82 -31.87
N ARG A 273 -15.79 3.73 -32.85
CA ARG A 273 -16.63 3.72 -34.06
C ARG A 273 -16.43 2.46 -34.91
N HIS A 274 -15.20 1.97 -35.02
CA HIS A 274 -14.89 0.74 -35.75
C HIS A 274 -15.58 -0.49 -35.15
N GLN A 275 -15.56 -0.62 -33.81
CA GLN A 275 -16.20 -1.76 -33.14
C GLN A 275 -17.73 -1.73 -33.30
N VAL A 276 -18.34 -0.55 -33.22
CA VAL A 276 -19.79 -0.39 -33.44
C VAL A 276 -20.16 -0.79 -34.87
N ALA A 277 -19.38 -0.38 -35.87
CA ALA A 277 -19.63 -0.76 -37.27
C ALA A 277 -19.54 -2.28 -37.49
N ALA A 278 -18.54 -2.94 -36.89
CA ALA A 278 -18.35 -4.39 -37.00
C ALA A 278 -19.51 -5.18 -36.33
N ILE A 279 -19.99 -4.73 -35.17
CA ILE A 279 -21.15 -5.35 -34.50
C ILE A 279 -22.40 -5.22 -35.36
N VAL A 280 -22.68 -4.03 -35.89
CA VAL A 280 -23.86 -3.79 -36.74
C VAL A 280 -23.82 -4.64 -38.01
N ALA A 281 -22.66 -4.75 -38.65
CA ALA A 281 -22.47 -5.60 -39.82
C ALA A 281 -22.72 -7.08 -39.51
N THR A 282 -22.25 -7.56 -38.36
CA THR A 282 -22.45 -8.95 -37.93
C THR A 282 -23.92 -9.23 -37.62
N CYS A 283 -24.63 -8.28 -36.99
CA CYS A 283 -26.07 -8.40 -36.77
C CYS A 283 -26.85 -8.45 -38.09
N ILE A 284 -26.45 -7.67 -39.09
CA ILE A 284 -27.07 -7.67 -40.42
C ILE A 284 -26.77 -8.97 -41.17
N ASP A 285 -25.55 -9.49 -41.09
CA ASP A 285 -25.19 -10.80 -41.64
C ASP A 285 -26.10 -11.91 -41.07
N PHE A 286 -26.09 -12.08 -39.74
CA PHE A 286 -26.91 -13.09 -39.07
C PHE A 286 -28.40 -12.87 -39.31
N GLY A 287 -28.87 -11.64 -39.26
CA GLY A 287 -30.28 -11.31 -39.53
C GLY A 287 -30.70 -11.66 -40.96
N THR A 288 -29.83 -11.39 -41.94
CA THR A 288 -30.07 -11.71 -43.36
C THR A 288 -30.08 -13.21 -43.57
N MET A 289 -29.12 -13.92 -43.00
CA MET A 289 -29.08 -15.39 -43.03
C MET A 289 -30.35 -15.98 -42.42
N VAL A 290 -30.72 -15.59 -41.20
CA VAL A 290 -31.91 -16.11 -40.51
C VAL A 290 -33.18 -15.81 -41.31
N ALA A 291 -33.31 -14.59 -41.86
CA ALA A 291 -34.46 -14.23 -42.69
C ALA A 291 -34.55 -15.10 -43.96
N LEU A 292 -33.43 -15.36 -44.64
CA LEU A 292 -33.42 -16.20 -45.84
C LEU A 292 -33.77 -17.66 -45.55
N VAL A 293 -33.29 -18.21 -44.42
CA VAL A 293 -33.61 -19.59 -44.01
C VAL A 293 -35.06 -19.71 -43.56
N GLU A 294 -35.52 -18.83 -42.67
CA GLU A 294 -36.82 -18.97 -42.00
C GLU A 294 -37.99 -18.47 -42.88
N LEU A 295 -37.82 -17.35 -43.59
CA LEU A 295 -38.91 -16.74 -44.36
C LEU A 295 -38.96 -17.25 -45.80
N LEU A 296 -37.81 -17.59 -46.38
CA LEU A 296 -37.67 -17.95 -47.79
C LEU A 296 -37.25 -19.41 -47.99
N SER A 297 -37.04 -20.18 -46.90
CA SER A 297 -36.65 -21.60 -46.93
C SER A 297 -35.39 -21.86 -47.78
N VAL A 298 -34.51 -20.87 -47.88
CA VAL A 298 -33.25 -20.99 -48.63
C VAL A 298 -32.33 -21.94 -47.85
N PRO A 299 -31.59 -22.84 -48.54
CA PRO A 299 -30.62 -23.71 -47.88
C PRO A 299 -29.64 -22.90 -47.01
N PRO A 300 -29.36 -23.32 -45.76
CA PRO A 300 -28.53 -22.58 -44.81
C PRO A 300 -27.15 -22.22 -45.36
N GLU A 301 -26.57 -23.07 -46.21
CA GLU A 301 -25.26 -22.86 -46.81
C GLU A 301 -25.25 -21.64 -47.75
N LEU A 302 -26.30 -21.49 -48.56
CA LEU A 302 -26.49 -20.34 -49.45
C LEU A 302 -26.90 -19.10 -48.66
N ALA A 303 -27.74 -19.25 -47.64
CA ALA A 303 -28.18 -18.14 -46.79
C ALA A 303 -27.02 -17.53 -45.98
N THR A 304 -26.09 -18.35 -45.46
CA THR A 304 -24.88 -17.88 -44.78
C THR A 304 -23.93 -17.18 -45.75
N ALA A 305 -23.78 -17.68 -46.98
CA ALA A 305 -22.96 -17.03 -47.98
C ALA A 305 -23.51 -15.64 -48.38
N VAL A 306 -24.83 -15.52 -48.56
CA VAL A 306 -25.49 -14.25 -48.87
C VAL A 306 -25.43 -13.29 -47.68
N GLY A 307 -25.67 -13.78 -46.45
CA GLY A 307 -25.53 -13.00 -45.22
C GLY A 307 -24.13 -12.41 -45.07
N ALA A 308 -23.10 -13.22 -45.26
CA ALA A 308 -21.71 -12.79 -45.14
C ALA A 308 -21.33 -11.72 -46.17
N VAL A 309 -21.86 -11.82 -47.40
CA VAL A 309 -21.67 -10.78 -48.43
C VAL A 309 -22.35 -9.48 -48.03
N VAL A 310 -23.62 -9.54 -47.58
CA VAL A 310 -24.38 -8.36 -47.18
C VAL A 310 -23.74 -7.68 -45.96
N GLY A 311 -23.40 -8.45 -44.91
CA GLY A 311 -22.72 -7.93 -43.73
C GLY A 311 -21.32 -7.38 -44.05
N GLY A 312 -20.56 -8.07 -44.90
CA GLY A 312 -19.25 -7.60 -45.38
C GLY A 312 -19.33 -6.26 -46.11
N LEU A 313 -20.34 -6.08 -46.96
CA LEU A 313 -20.61 -4.80 -47.64
C LEU A 313 -21.00 -3.71 -46.65
N THR A 314 -21.88 -4.00 -45.69
CA THR A 314 -22.25 -3.05 -44.63
C THR A 314 -21.03 -2.60 -43.84
N ASN A 315 -20.16 -3.54 -43.43
CA ASN A 315 -18.95 -3.21 -42.69
C ASN A 315 -18.00 -2.32 -43.51
N PHE A 316 -17.84 -2.63 -44.80
CA PHE A 316 -17.01 -1.84 -45.72
C PHE A 316 -17.53 -0.41 -45.89
N PHE A 317 -18.83 -0.22 -46.13
CA PHE A 317 -19.41 1.11 -46.33
C PHE A 317 -19.45 1.95 -45.05
N MET A 318 -19.74 1.34 -43.89
CA MET A 318 -19.64 2.02 -42.58
C MET A 318 -18.20 2.40 -42.27
N GLY A 319 -17.25 1.50 -42.53
CA GLY A 319 -15.82 1.75 -42.43
C GLY A 319 -15.38 2.96 -43.24
N ARG A 320 -15.76 2.99 -44.52
CA ARG A 320 -15.38 4.05 -45.47
C ARG A 320 -15.99 5.41 -45.15
N ARG A 321 -17.30 5.47 -44.87
CA ARG A 321 -18.04 6.74 -44.77
C ARG A 321 -18.09 7.32 -43.36
N TRP A 322 -18.13 6.47 -42.34
CA TRP A 322 -18.40 6.90 -40.96
C TRP A 322 -17.23 6.68 -40.01
N VAL A 323 -16.50 5.55 -40.13
CA VAL A 323 -15.39 5.24 -39.22
C VAL A 323 -14.12 5.98 -39.63
N PHE A 324 -13.78 5.97 -40.92
CA PHE A 324 -12.52 6.53 -41.42
C PHE A 324 -12.66 7.71 -42.38
N SER A 325 -13.90 8.06 -42.78
CA SER A 325 -14.21 9.23 -43.64
C SER A 325 -13.30 9.33 -44.89
N ALA A 326 -12.96 8.19 -45.50
CA ALA A 326 -12.03 8.09 -46.62
C ALA A 326 -12.81 8.07 -47.95
N GLU A 327 -13.35 9.22 -48.37
CA GLU A 327 -14.18 9.34 -49.58
C GLU A 327 -13.37 9.40 -50.90
N SER A 328 -12.07 9.69 -50.85
CA SER A 328 -11.25 10.08 -52.01
C SER A 328 -10.56 8.94 -52.81
N GLY A 329 -10.86 7.67 -52.57
CA GLY A 329 -10.25 6.53 -53.29
C GLY A 329 -11.20 5.76 -54.23
N ALA A 330 -10.67 5.20 -55.33
CA ALA A 330 -11.45 4.42 -56.30
C ALA A 330 -12.14 3.19 -55.66
N LEU A 331 -13.48 3.15 -55.75
CA LEU A 331 -14.36 2.17 -55.09
C LEU A 331 -13.97 0.69 -55.34
N PRO A 332 -13.64 0.26 -56.58
CA PRO A 332 -13.36 -1.15 -56.87
C PRO A 332 -12.06 -1.65 -56.22
N ARG A 333 -11.04 -0.79 -56.13
CA ARG A 333 -9.71 -1.15 -55.62
C ARG A 333 -9.72 -1.36 -54.11
N GLN A 334 -10.46 -0.52 -53.38
CA GLN A 334 -10.61 -0.65 -51.93
C GLN A 334 -11.51 -1.84 -51.56
N ALA A 335 -12.58 -2.09 -52.32
CA ALA A 335 -13.43 -3.27 -52.13
C ALA A 335 -12.65 -4.57 -52.35
N LEU A 336 -11.81 -4.63 -53.39
CA LEU A 336 -10.93 -5.78 -53.65
C LEU A 336 -9.94 -6.00 -52.50
N ARG A 337 -9.27 -4.94 -52.01
CA ARG A 337 -8.36 -5.03 -50.87
C ARG A 337 -9.07 -5.48 -49.59
N TYR A 338 -10.26 -4.96 -49.33
CA TYR A 338 -11.09 -5.38 -48.19
C TYR A 338 -11.47 -6.87 -48.28
N ALA A 339 -11.93 -7.31 -49.46
CA ALA A 339 -12.26 -8.70 -49.72
C ALA A 339 -11.05 -9.62 -49.51
N LEU A 340 -9.87 -9.25 -50.02
CA LEU A 340 -8.63 -10.02 -49.82
C LEU A 340 -8.26 -10.16 -48.34
N VAL A 341 -8.32 -9.06 -47.57
CA VAL A 341 -8.00 -9.08 -46.13
C VAL A 341 -9.01 -9.93 -45.37
N SER A 342 -10.29 -9.86 -45.73
CA SER A 342 -11.38 -10.60 -45.09
C SER A 342 -11.31 -12.11 -45.40
N LEU A 343 -10.97 -12.47 -46.64
CA LEU A 343 -10.75 -13.87 -47.05
C LEU A 343 -9.54 -14.48 -46.32
N ALA A 344 -8.44 -13.73 -46.23
CA ALA A 344 -7.27 -14.16 -45.48
C ALA A 344 -7.57 -14.28 -43.98
N SER A 345 -8.39 -13.37 -43.42
CA SER A 345 -8.87 -13.44 -42.05
C SER A 345 -9.70 -14.70 -41.78
N ALA A 346 -10.60 -15.06 -42.69
CA ALA A 346 -11.35 -16.29 -42.59
C ALA A 346 -10.41 -17.51 -42.59
N GLY A 347 -9.43 -17.53 -43.50
CA GLY A 347 -8.39 -18.57 -43.54
C GLY A 347 -7.60 -18.68 -42.23
N TRP A 348 -7.18 -17.55 -41.66
CA TRP A 348 -6.46 -17.54 -40.38
C TRP A 348 -7.31 -18.00 -39.21
N ASN A 349 -8.60 -17.66 -39.18
CA ASN A 349 -9.50 -18.15 -38.15
C ASN A 349 -9.68 -19.67 -38.26
N THR A 350 -9.89 -20.20 -39.46
CA THR A 350 -10.02 -21.65 -39.67
C THR A 350 -8.75 -22.41 -39.34
N LEU A 351 -7.58 -21.90 -39.75
CA LEU A 351 -6.30 -22.55 -39.47
C LEU A 351 -5.96 -22.49 -37.97
N GLY A 352 -6.16 -21.32 -37.35
CA GLY A 352 -5.92 -21.14 -35.92
C GLY A 352 -6.82 -22.04 -35.08
N GLU A 353 -8.10 -22.16 -35.43
CA GLU A 353 -9.05 -23.05 -34.75
C GLU A 353 -8.66 -24.52 -34.92
N TYR A 354 -8.22 -24.93 -36.12
CA TYR A 354 -7.70 -26.28 -36.35
C TYR A 354 -6.48 -26.58 -35.46
N VAL A 355 -5.49 -25.68 -35.41
CA VAL A 355 -4.28 -25.88 -34.60
C VAL A 355 -4.60 -25.90 -33.10
N VAL A 356 -5.36 -24.92 -32.62
CA VAL A 356 -5.63 -24.76 -31.19
C VAL A 356 -6.55 -25.86 -30.65
N VAL A 357 -7.58 -26.24 -31.41
CA VAL A 357 -8.55 -27.24 -30.96
C VAL A 357 -8.07 -28.66 -31.22
N ARG A 358 -7.56 -28.98 -32.43
CA ARG A 358 -7.16 -30.35 -32.78
C ARG A 358 -5.73 -30.70 -32.43
N ALA A 359 -4.76 -29.80 -32.64
CA ALA A 359 -3.36 -30.12 -32.39
C ALA A 359 -2.96 -29.90 -30.92
N LEU A 360 -3.52 -28.88 -30.27
CA LEU A 360 -3.22 -28.54 -28.87
C LEU A 360 -4.26 -29.04 -27.87
N GLY A 361 -5.36 -29.64 -28.32
CA GLY A 361 -6.39 -30.25 -27.48
C GLY A 361 -7.15 -29.26 -26.60
N VAL A 362 -7.15 -27.96 -26.93
CA VAL A 362 -7.85 -26.93 -26.15
C VAL A 362 -9.36 -27.06 -26.38
N GLN A 363 -10.14 -26.86 -25.32
CA GLN A 363 -11.60 -26.86 -25.41
C GLN A 363 -12.07 -25.89 -26.49
N TYR A 364 -12.93 -26.39 -27.38
CA TYR A 364 -13.39 -25.72 -28.61
C TYR A 364 -13.78 -24.25 -28.42
N LEU A 365 -14.60 -23.96 -27.40
CA LEU A 365 -15.13 -22.62 -27.16
C LEU A 365 -14.02 -21.62 -26.80
N LEU A 366 -13.06 -22.03 -25.96
CA LEU A 366 -11.93 -21.20 -25.55
C LEU A 366 -10.95 -20.99 -26.70
N GLY A 367 -10.69 -22.05 -27.48
CA GLY A 367 -9.84 -21.97 -28.66
C GLY A 367 -10.37 -20.99 -29.71
N ARG A 368 -11.67 -21.06 -30.00
CA ARG A 368 -12.33 -20.17 -30.99
C ARG A 368 -12.32 -18.70 -30.56
N ILE A 369 -12.56 -18.41 -29.28
CA ILE A 369 -12.51 -17.02 -28.77
C ILE A 369 -11.08 -16.46 -28.86
N ALA A 370 -10.07 -17.25 -28.44
CA ALA A 370 -8.69 -16.82 -28.46
C ALA A 370 -8.20 -16.52 -29.90
N VAL A 371 -8.48 -17.42 -30.84
CA VAL A 371 -8.10 -17.26 -32.25
C VAL A 371 -8.79 -16.04 -32.86
N ALA A 372 -10.10 -15.85 -32.64
CA ALA A 372 -10.84 -14.70 -33.17
C ALA A 372 -10.28 -13.36 -32.68
N VAL A 373 -9.92 -13.27 -31.39
CA VAL A 373 -9.29 -12.06 -30.81
C VAL A 373 -7.91 -11.82 -31.42
N CYS A 374 -7.08 -12.87 -31.53
CA CYS A 374 -5.75 -12.77 -32.12
C CYS A 374 -5.78 -12.33 -33.59
N VAL A 375 -6.64 -12.94 -34.41
CA VAL A 375 -6.79 -12.57 -35.83
C VAL A 375 -7.38 -11.16 -35.97
N SER A 376 -8.32 -10.77 -35.11
CA SER A 376 -8.89 -9.41 -35.14
C SER A 376 -7.84 -8.34 -34.83
N ILE A 377 -7.03 -8.53 -33.78
CA ILE A 377 -6.03 -7.53 -33.34
C ILE A 377 -4.80 -7.54 -34.24
N GLY A 378 -4.32 -8.72 -34.63
CA GLY A 378 -3.08 -8.88 -35.38
C GLY A 378 -3.22 -8.71 -36.89
N TRP A 379 -4.37 -9.08 -37.46
CA TRP A 379 -4.57 -9.09 -38.92
C TRP A 379 -5.60 -8.06 -39.37
N ASN A 380 -6.84 -8.14 -38.88
CA ASN A 380 -7.93 -7.31 -39.39
C ASN A 380 -7.69 -5.82 -39.14
N PHE A 381 -7.40 -5.44 -37.89
CA PHE A 381 -7.27 -4.03 -37.53
C PHE A 381 -6.10 -3.30 -38.23
N PRO A 382 -4.86 -3.85 -38.25
CA PRO A 382 -3.75 -3.18 -38.91
C PRO A 382 -3.96 -3.06 -40.42
N LEU A 383 -4.42 -4.13 -41.10
CA LEU A 383 -4.55 -4.15 -42.55
C LEU A 383 -5.73 -3.33 -43.06
N HIS A 384 -6.85 -3.29 -42.36
CA HIS A 384 -7.94 -2.39 -42.73
C HIS A 384 -7.50 -0.92 -42.63
N ARG A 385 -6.74 -0.57 -41.59
CA ARG A 385 -6.24 0.79 -41.36
C ARG A 385 -5.19 1.22 -42.40
N SER A 386 -4.19 0.39 -42.69
CA SER A 386 -3.03 0.80 -43.51
C SER A 386 -3.16 0.42 -44.99
N PHE A 387 -3.77 -0.72 -45.31
CA PHE A 387 -3.78 -1.28 -46.67
C PHE A 387 -5.10 -1.04 -47.40
N VAL A 388 -6.24 -1.23 -46.71
CA VAL A 388 -7.57 -1.07 -47.34
C VAL A 388 -7.98 0.39 -47.45
N PHE A 389 -7.84 1.15 -46.36
CA PHE A 389 -8.29 2.54 -46.28
C PHE A 389 -7.15 3.57 -46.17
N GLY A 390 -5.89 3.13 -46.31
CA GLY A 390 -4.70 3.97 -46.09
C GLY A 390 -4.32 4.94 -47.22
N GLU A 391 -4.96 4.89 -48.39
CA GLU A 391 -4.65 5.78 -49.52
C GLU A 391 -5.72 6.88 -49.65
N ALA A 392 -5.52 7.97 -48.91
CA ALA A 392 -6.21 9.24 -49.10
C ALA A 392 -5.45 10.38 -48.41
N LYS A 393 -4.15 10.52 -48.67
CA LYS A 393 -3.38 11.69 -48.25
C LYS A 393 -2.21 12.02 -49.18
N GLU A 394 -2.46 11.97 -50.49
CA GLU A 394 -1.66 12.73 -51.43
C GLU A 394 -2.57 13.67 -52.22
N GLN A 395 -2.15 14.93 -52.29
CA GLN A 395 -2.70 16.06 -53.04
C GLN A 395 -3.77 16.90 -52.34
N THR A 396 -3.30 17.82 -51.49
CA THR A 396 -3.52 19.26 -51.71
C THR A 396 -2.49 20.06 -50.92
N THR A 397 -1.42 20.45 -51.64
CA THR A 397 -0.65 21.67 -51.40
C THR A 397 -1.52 22.91 -51.49
#